data_AF-A0A8W8MFW9-F1
#
_entry.id   AF-A0A8W8MFW9-F1
#
_cell.length_a   1.000
_cell.length_b   1.000
_cell.length_c   1.000
_cell.angle_alpha   90.00
_cell.angle_beta   90.00
_cell.angle_gamma   90.00
#
_symmetry.space_group_name_H-M   'P 1'
#
loop_
_entity.id
_entity.type
_entity.pdbx_description
1 polymer ?
#
loop_
_entity_poly.entity_id
_entity_poly.type
_entity_poly.pdbx_seq_one_letter_code
_entity_poly.pdbx_strand_id
1 'polypeptide(L)'
;TTHLETLLTTAIANTNIIIDILRRQSSDNTMKQLNSVMHSQTSAEETPSSTPTAKGIPPEFRIDDSELRVLVRESRNAGNFAVNLTRKLFPELFGEGQLRYEYNWYGGGKLAKKELDPVRKQVVKQYVVYFFPEFQSHEAWRECVVPKINECLRRNDKRLKRKSIVILQLTECHDDVFYFVD
;
A
#
# COMPACT_ATOMS: atom_id res chain seq x y z
N THR A 1 37.32 -19.59 -24.11
CA THR A 1 35.88 -19.52 -23.81
C THR A 1 35.60 -19.02 -22.41
N THR A 2 36.30 -19.51 -21.38
CA THR A 2 36.06 -19.13 -19.96
C THR A 2 36.35 -17.67 -19.60
N HIS A 3 37.39 -17.04 -20.16
CA HIS A 3 37.77 -15.67 -19.80
C HIS A 3 36.71 -14.61 -20.21
N LEU A 4 36.05 -14.81 -21.36
CA LEU A 4 35.04 -13.88 -21.86
C LEU A 4 33.75 -13.95 -21.04
N GLU A 5 33.38 -15.15 -20.56
CA GLU A 5 32.22 -15.35 -19.69
C GLU A 5 32.41 -14.74 -18.30
N THR A 6 33.63 -14.81 -17.74
CA THR A 6 33.98 -14.15 -16.49
C THR A 6 33.88 -12.63 -16.61
N LEU A 7 34.38 -12.06 -17.72
CA LEU A 7 34.28 -10.62 -17.98
C LEU A 7 32.82 -10.16 -18.11
N LEU A 8 31.99 -10.92 -18.84
CA LEU A 8 30.57 -10.60 -19.00
C LEU A 8 29.81 -10.67 -17.66
N THR A 9 30.07 -11.71 -16.87
CA THR A 9 29.44 -11.88 -15.55
C THR A 9 29.83 -10.75 -14.60
N THR A 10 31.11 -10.35 -14.62
CA THR A 10 31.62 -9.21 -13.84
C THR A 10 30.98 -7.90 -14.28
N ALA A 11 30.83 -7.67 -15.59
CA ALA A 11 30.17 -6.48 -16.12
C ALA A 11 28.68 -6.40 -15.71
N ILE A 12 27.97 -7.52 -15.74
CA ILE A 12 26.57 -7.61 -15.29
C ILE A 12 26.47 -7.33 -13.79
N ALA A 13 27.35 -7.93 -12.97
CA ALA A 13 27.38 -7.70 -11.53
C ALA A 13 27.65 -6.22 -11.20
N ASN A 14 28.62 -5.60 -11.87
CA ASN A 14 28.95 -4.18 -11.71
C ASN A 14 27.77 -3.29 -12.07
N THR A 15 27.04 -3.61 -13.14
CA THR A 15 25.84 -2.87 -13.57
C THR A 15 24.73 -2.96 -12.53
N ASN A 16 24.50 -4.14 -11.96
CA ASN A 16 23.49 -4.32 -10.91
C ASN A 16 23.83 -3.53 -9.64
N ILE A 17 25.12 -3.45 -9.27
CA ILE A 17 25.59 -2.64 -8.14
C ILE A 17 25.31 -1.15 -8.40
N ILE A 18 25.63 -0.65 -9.59
CA ILE A 18 25.38 0.76 -9.97
C ILE A 18 23.89 1.09 -9.90
N ILE A 19 23.02 0.22 -10.44
CA ILE A 19 21.57 0.42 -10.38
C ILE A 19 21.07 0.44 -8.94
N ASP A 20 21.62 -0.41 -8.07
CA ASP A 20 21.24 -0.44 -6.65
C ASP A 20 21.70 0.82 -5.90
N ILE A 21 22.91 1.31 -6.17
CA ILE A 21 23.42 2.58 -5.63
C ILE A 21 22.53 3.75 -6.08
N LEU A 22 22.19 3.82 -7.36
CA LEU A 22 21.30 4.87 -7.89
C LEU A 22 19.89 4.81 -7.30
N ARG A 23 19.34 3.59 -7.08
CA ARG A 23 18.07 3.40 -6.39
C ARG A 23 18.12 3.86 -4.93
N ARG A 24 19.21 3.55 -4.21
CA ARG A 24 19.40 4.00 -2.82
C ARG A 24 19.56 5.52 -2.73
N GLN A 25 20.35 6.14 -3.60
CA GLN A 25 20.51 7.60 -3.63
C GLN A 25 19.21 8.34 -3.95
N SER A 26 18.37 7.80 -4.85
CA SER A 26 17.04 8.35 -5.12
C SER A 26 16.12 8.25 -3.88
N SER A 27 16.18 7.13 -3.16
CA SER A 27 15.48 6.95 -1.87
C SER A 27 16.00 7.87 -0.76
N ASP A 28 17.30 8.16 -0.73
CA ASP A 28 17.89 9.05 0.29
C ASP A 28 17.61 10.53 -0.02
N ASN A 29 17.57 10.91 -1.31
CA ASN A 29 17.22 12.27 -1.72
C ASN A 29 15.75 12.59 -1.45
N THR A 30 14.84 11.63 -1.61
CA THR A 30 13.44 11.78 -1.22
C THR A 30 13.28 11.94 0.29
N MET A 31 14.03 11.18 1.11
CA MET A 31 14.02 11.33 2.57
C MET A 31 14.61 12.66 3.06
N LYS A 32 15.67 13.16 2.41
CA LYS A 32 16.23 14.49 2.73
C LYS A 32 15.27 15.62 2.37
N GLN A 33 14.52 15.48 1.28
CA GLN A 33 13.50 16.46 0.88
C GLN A 33 12.31 16.47 1.84
N LEU A 34 11.86 15.31 2.32
CA LEU A 34 10.80 15.20 3.35
C LEU A 34 11.20 15.91 4.67
N ASN A 35 12.45 15.78 5.10
CA ASN A 35 12.95 16.47 6.30
C ASN A 35 13.12 17.99 6.10
N SER A 36 13.44 18.43 4.88
CA SER A 36 13.60 19.85 4.54
C SER A 36 12.27 20.62 4.44
N VAL A 37 11.19 19.95 4.03
CA VAL A 37 9.86 20.60 3.88
C VAL A 37 9.16 20.79 5.23
N MET A 38 9.55 20.05 6.27
CA MET A 38 8.93 20.11 7.60
C MET A 38 9.35 21.32 8.46
N HIS A 39 10.38 22.08 8.07
CA HIS A 39 10.93 23.19 8.90
C HIS A 39 10.59 24.61 8.43
N SER A 40 9.79 24.79 7.38
CA SER A 40 9.46 26.11 6.85
C SER A 40 7.96 26.37 6.93
N GLN A 41 7.46 26.69 8.13
CA GLN A 41 6.36 27.65 8.37
C GLN A 41 5.99 27.69 9.86
N THR A 42 6.54 28.67 10.57
CA THR A 42 5.98 29.23 11.80
C THR A 42 5.29 30.55 11.44
N SER A 43 3.98 30.65 11.68
CA SER A 43 3.31 31.82 12.29
C SER A 43 1.78 31.71 12.24
N ALA A 44 1.19 31.90 13.43
CA ALA A 44 -0.19 32.30 13.76
C ALA A 44 -1.35 31.31 13.53
N GLU A 45 -1.66 30.56 14.61
CA GLU A 45 -2.97 30.51 15.32
C GLU A 45 -4.24 30.52 14.42
N GLU A 46 -4.98 29.42 14.22
CA GLU A 46 -5.77 28.66 15.20
C GLU A 46 -5.80 27.13 14.88
N THR A 47 -5.49 26.29 15.88
CA THR A 47 -5.61 24.81 15.95
C THR A 47 -5.47 23.96 14.66
N PRO A 48 -4.27 23.42 14.34
CA PRO A 48 -4.05 22.55 13.18
C PRO A 48 -3.91 21.08 13.60
N SER A 49 -4.96 20.27 13.48
CA SER A 49 -4.81 18.82 13.34
C SER A 49 -4.67 18.50 11.85
N SER A 50 -3.43 18.27 11.43
CA SER A 50 -2.99 17.93 10.08
C SER A 50 -3.45 16.52 9.69
N THR A 51 -4.76 16.36 9.49
CA THR A 51 -5.36 15.18 8.85
C THR A 51 -5.81 15.53 7.42
N PRO A 52 -5.68 14.61 6.45
CA PRO A 52 -6.23 14.79 5.09
C PRO A 52 -7.77 14.80 5.03
N THR A 53 -8.48 14.95 6.16
CA THR A 53 -9.91 14.62 6.30
C THR A 53 -10.88 15.77 6.03
N ALA A 54 -10.45 17.02 5.85
CA ALA A 54 -11.39 18.14 5.95
C ALA A 54 -12.18 18.50 4.67
N LYS A 55 -11.66 18.29 3.45
CA LYS A 55 -12.32 18.80 2.23
C LYS A 55 -12.64 17.69 1.21
N GLY A 56 -13.91 17.28 1.18
CA GLY A 56 -14.51 16.53 0.07
C GLY A 56 -14.55 15.01 0.18
N ILE A 57 -13.97 14.40 1.22
CA ILE A 57 -14.12 12.95 1.50
C ILE A 57 -15.43 12.72 2.27
N PRO A 58 -16.36 11.92 1.73
CA PRO A 58 -17.58 11.55 2.42
C PRO A 58 -17.31 10.88 3.78
N PRO A 59 -18.13 11.11 4.83
CA PRO A 59 -17.89 10.60 6.18
C PRO A 59 -17.65 9.09 6.24
N GLU A 60 -18.35 8.31 5.42
CA GLU A 60 -18.24 6.85 5.34
C GLU A 60 -16.88 6.35 4.85
N PHE A 61 -16.08 7.21 4.21
CA PHE A 61 -14.76 6.88 3.70
C PHE A 61 -13.62 7.53 4.49
N ARG A 62 -13.92 8.18 5.62
CA ARG A 62 -12.90 8.80 6.46
C ARG A 62 -12.14 7.75 7.25
N ILE A 63 -10.82 7.81 7.16
CA ILE A 63 -9.87 7.06 7.97
C ILE A 63 -9.17 8.03 8.92
N ASP A 64 -8.99 7.63 10.17
CA ASP A 64 -8.24 8.39 11.16
C ASP A 64 -6.75 8.51 10.78
N ASP A 65 -6.08 9.59 11.19
CA ASP A 65 -4.67 9.82 10.83
C ASP A 65 -3.77 8.67 11.30
N SER A 66 -4.02 8.18 12.52
CA SER A 66 -3.20 7.13 13.13
C SER A 66 -3.29 5.83 12.33
N GLU A 67 -4.51 5.45 11.96
CA GLU A 67 -4.78 4.26 11.13
C GLU A 67 -4.19 4.44 9.73
N LEU A 68 -4.34 5.63 9.15
CA LEU A 68 -3.84 5.93 7.83
C LEU A 68 -2.29 5.84 7.76
N ARG A 69 -1.59 6.35 8.77
CA ARG A 69 -0.13 6.21 8.89
C ARG A 69 0.31 4.76 9.07
N VAL A 70 -0.46 3.94 9.79
CA VAL A 70 -0.20 2.49 9.88
C VAL A 70 -0.30 1.84 8.49
N LEU A 71 -1.35 2.14 7.72
CA LEU A 71 -1.52 1.62 6.37
C LEU A 71 -0.38 2.00 5.43
N VAL A 72 0.12 3.24 5.52
CA VAL A 72 1.28 3.70 4.74
C VAL A 72 2.53 2.93 5.14
N ARG A 73 2.80 2.79 6.43
CA ARG A 73 3.97 2.06 6.96
C ARG A 73 3.99 0.60 6.55
N GLU A 74 2.83 -0.05 6.47
CA GLU A 74 2.70 -1.44 6.01
C GLU A 74 2.81 -1.60 4.49
N SER A 75 2.86 -0.49 3.75
CA SER A 75 2.87 -0.48 2.29
C SER A 75 4.27 -0.30 1.73
N ARG A 76 4.62 -1.13 0.75
CA ARG A 76 5.96 -1.10 0.12
C ARG A 76 6.17 0.07 -0.85
N ASN A 77 5.08 0.63 -1.37
CA ASN A 77 5.05 1.75 -2.31
C ASN A 77 3.60 2.27 -2.45
N ALA A 78 3.41 3.38 -3.16
CA ALA A 78 2.12 4.01 -3.40
C ALA A 78 1.08 3.07 -4.04
N GLY A 79 1.49 2.21 -4.99
CA GLY A 79 0.59 1.24 -5.61
C GLY A 79 0.11 0.17 -4.62
N ASN A 80 0.98 -0.29 -3.72
CA ASN A 80 0.60 -1.21 -2.64
C ASN A 80 -0.30 -0.51 -1.60
N PHE A 81 0.00 0.74 -1.28
CA PHE A 81 -0.81 1.57 -0.39
C PHE A 81 -2.23 1.78 -0.94
N ALA A 82 -2.36 2.17 -2.21
CA ALA A 82 -3.65 2.31 -2.88
C ALA A 82 -4.48 1.01 -2.84
N VAL A 83 -3.81 -0.14 -2.99
CA VAL A 83 -4.42 -1.46 -2.90
C VAL A 83 -4.87 -1.79 -1.47
N ASN A 84 -4.15 -1.35 -0.43
CA ASN A 84 -4.56 -1.51 0.97
C ASN A 84 -5.76 -0.59 1.29
N LEU A 85 -5.73 0.66 0.85
CA LEU A 85 -6.88 1.59 0.92
C LEU A 85 -8.12 1.00 0.26
N THR A 86 -7.99 0.47 -0.97
CA THR A 86 -9.13 -0.11 -1.71
C THR A 86 -9.81 -1.22 -0.93
N ARG A 87 -9.06 -2.07 -0.21
CA ARG A 87 -9.65 -3.12 0.63
C ARG A 87 -10.31 -2.59 1.89
N LYS A 88 -9.70 -1.59 2.51
CA LYS A 88 -10.16 -0.99 3.76
C LYS A 88 -11.44 -0.18 3.55
N LEU A 89 -11.46 0.62 2.48
CA LEU A 89 -12.57 1.53 2.15
C LEU A 89 -13.74 0.81 1.47
N PHE A 90 -13.46 -0.24 0.69
CA PHE A 90 -14.49 -0.94 -0.10
C PHE A 90 -14.51 -2.45 0.21
N PRO A 91 -14.69 -2.85 1.47
CA PRO A 91 -14.69 -4.26 1.86
C PRO A 91 -15.76 -5.09 1.14
N GLU A 92 -16.87 -4.47 0.73
CA GLU A 92 -17.96 -5.08 -0.04
C GLU A 92 -17.49 -5.65 -1.39
N LEU A 93 -16.45 -5.07 -2.01
CA LEU A 93 -15.87 -5.59 -3.24
C LEU A 93 -15.13 -6.92 -3.03
N PHE A 94 -14.67 -7.19 -1.80
CA PHE A 94 -13.84 -8.34 -1.44
C PHE A 94 -14.58 -9.42 -0.65
N GLY A 95 -15.87 -9.21 -0.35
CA GLY A 95 -16.74 -10.14 0.38
C GLY A 95 -17.14 -11.41 -0.41
N GLU A 96 -18.10 -12.18 0.11
CA GLU A 96 -18.48 -13.50 -0.42
C GLU A 96 -18.93 -13.49 -1.88
N GLY A 97 -19.58 -12.41 -2.34
CA GLY A 97 -19.97 -12.24 -3.74
C GLY A 97 -18.83 -11.81 -4.69
N GLN A 98 -17.64 -11.49 -4.15
CA GLN A 98 -16.44 -11.14 -4.91
C GLN A 98 -16.68 -10.09 -6.01
N LEU A 99 -17.51 -9.09 -5.72
CA LEU A 99 -17.99 -8.09 -6.70
C LEU A 99 -16.85 -7.40 -7.45
N ARG A 100 -15.65 -7.31 -6.85
CA ARG A 100 -14.45 -6.75 -7.50
C ARG A 100 -14.17 -7.28 -8.90
N TYR A 101 -14.56 -8.52 -9.22
CA TYR A 101 -14.28 -9.10 -10.54
C TYR A 101 -15.04 -8.40 -11.66
N GLU A 102 -16.19 -7.80 -11.35
CA GLU A 102 -16.99 -7.01 -12.30
C GLU A 102 -16.38 -5.65 -12.61
N TYR A 103 -15.46 -5.16 -11.77
CA TYR A 103 -14.94 -3.80 -11.85
C TYR A 103 -13.50 -3.72 -12.37
N ASN A 104 -13.18 -2.57 -12.95
CA ASN A 104 -11.81 -2.08 -13.12
C ASN A 104 -11.79 -0.54 -13.04
N TRP A 105 -10.61 0.06 -13.04
CA TRP A 105 -10.43 1.51 -12.86
C TRP A 105 -11.13 2.39 -13.93
N TYR A 106 -11.15 1.98 -15.20
CA TYR A 106 -11.68 2.74 -16.34
C TYR A 106 -12.92 2.08 -17.00
N GLY A 107 -13.37 0.92 -16.49
CA GLY A 107 -14.40 0.10 -17.13
C GLY A 107 -13.96 -0.55 -18.45
N GLY A 108 -14.93 -1.13 -19.17
CA GLY A 108 -14.77 -1.66 -20.51
C GLY A 108 -13.91 -2.93 -20.62
N GLY A 109 -13.18 -3.03 -21.74
CA GLY A 109 -12.37 -4.20 -22.12
C GLY A 109 -13.20 -5.37 -22.66
N LYS A 110 -12.53 -6.50 -22.94
CA LYS A 110 -13.14 -7.71 -23.53
C LYS A 110 -14.27 -8.32 -22.69
N LEU A 111 -14.27 -8.05 -21.39
CA LEU A 111 -15.25 -8.57 -20.44
C LEU A 111 -16.31 -7.51 -20.04
N ALA A 112 -16.35 -6.36 -20.72
CA ALA A 112 -17.29 -5.26 -20.47
C ALA A 112 -17.42 -4.91 -18.96
N LYS A 113 -16.27 -4.80 -18.28
CA LYS A 113 -16.24 -4.53 -16.84
C LYS A 113 -16.83 -3.16 -16.54
N LYS A 114 -17.47 -3.05 -15.39
CA LYS A 114 -17.95 -1.77 -14.84
C LYS A 114 -16.76 -0.90 -14.43
N GLU A 115 -16.89 0.39 -14.66
CA GLU A 115 -15.94 1.36 -14.13
C GLU A 115 -16.11 1.46 -12.61
N LEU A 116 -15.01 1.61 -11.88
CA LEU A 116 -15.07 1.89 -10.45
C LEU A 116 -15.82 3.21 -10.23
N ASP A 117 -16.56 3.31 -9.14
CA ASP A 117 -17.31 4.52 -8.84
C ASP A 117 -16.36 5.76 -8.75
N PRO A 118 -16.74 6.93 -9.31
CA PRO A 118 -15.92 8.13 -9.30
C PRO A 118 -15.53 8.61 -7.89
N VAL A 119 -16.43 8.49 -6.91
CA VAL A 119 -16.16 8.86 -5.51
C VAL A 119 -15.10 7.92 -4.94
N ARG A 120 -15.25 6.60 -5.18
CA ARG A 120 -14.24 5.62 -4.77
C ARG A 120 -12.86 5.92 -5.35
N LYS A 121 -12.78 6.27 -6.64
CA LYS A 121 -11.52 6.68 -7.29
C LYS A 121 -10.93 7.94 -6.65
N GLN A 122 -11.76 8.95 -6.41
CA GLN A 122 -11.33 10.22 -5.85
C GLN A 122 -10.78 10.06 -4.43
N VAL A 123 -11.46 9.31 -3.57
CA VAL A 123 -11.02 9.06 -2.19
C VAL A 123 -9.66 8.36 -2.18
N VAL A 124 -9.49 7.30 -2.98
CA VAL A 124 -8.19 6.59 -3.06
C VAL A 124 -7.10 7.53 -3.57
N LYS A 125 -7.39 8.37 -4.58
CA LYS A 125 -6.42 9.34 -5.10
C LYS A 125 -6.02 10.37 -4.06
N GLN A 126 -6.97 10.94 -3.31
CA GLN A 126 -6.68 11.93 -2.27
C GLN A 126 -5.77 11.38 -1.19
N TYR A 127 -6.05 10.16 -0.69
CA TYR A 127 -5.20 9.55 0.33
C TYR A 127 -3.80 9.21 -0.20
N VAL A 128 -3.69 8.69 -1.42
CA VAL A 128 -2.37 8.39 -2.01
C VAL A 128 -1.56 9.66 -2.22
N VAL A 129 -2.14 10.70 -2.82
CA VAL A 129 -1.43 11.97 -3.07
C VAL A 129 -1.00 12.65 -1.78
N TYR A 130 -1.75 12.49 -0.69
CA TYR A 130 -1.38 13.06 0.61
C TYR A 130 -0.02 12.55 1.12
N PHE A 131 0.32 11.27 0.91
CA PHE A 131 1.63 10.72 1.30
C PHE A 131 2.64 10.65 0.15
N PHE A 132 2.16 10.63 -1.09
CA PHE A 132 2.96 10.44 -2.30
C PHE A 132 2.57 11.49 -3.35
N PRO A 133 2.98 12.76 -3.16
CA PRO A 133 2.55 13.88 -3.99
C PRO A 133 2.97 13.74 -5.47
N GLU A 134 3.99 12.95 -5.77
CA GLU A 134 4.43 12.63 -7.14
C GLU A 134 3.33 11.96 -7.99
N PHE A 135 2.35 11.31 -7.36
CA PHE A 135 1.21 10.68 -8.05
C PHE A 135 0.02 11.64 -8.29
N GLN A 136 0.20 12.95 -8.04
CA GLN A 136 -0.75 13.96 -8.50
C GLN A 136 -0.83 13.97 -10.03
N SER A 137 0.30 13.70 -10.72
CA SER A 137 0.36 13.55 -12.17
C SER A 137 -0.47 12.37 -12.66
N HIS A 138 -1.28 12.60 -13.69
CA HIS A 138 -2.13 11.58 -14.28
C HIS A 138 -1.32 10.41 -14.87
N GLU A 139 -0.14 10.68 -15.42
CA GLU A 139 0.72 9.66 -16.03
C GLU A 139 1.32 8.74 -14.98
N ALA A 140 1.98 9.30 -13.96
CA ALA A 140 2.52 8.52 -12.84
C ALA A 140 1.43 7.69 -12.13
N TRP A 141 0.23 8.26 -11.95
CA TRP A 141 -0.92 7.55 -11.42
C TRP A 141 -1.31 6.34 -12.28
N ARG A 142 -1.48 6.58 -13.59
CA ARG A 142 -1.91 5.56 -14.57
C ARG A 142 -0.89 4.44 -14.70
N GLU A 143 0.40 4.71 -14.59
CA GLU A 143 1.46 3.72 -14.79
C GLU A 143 1.76 2.91 -13.53
N CYS A 144 1.74 3.53 -12.36
CA CYS A 144 2.21 2.88 -11.14
C CYS A 144 1.08 2.41 -10.22
N VAL A 145 -0.03 3.15 -10.17
CA VAL A 145 -1.11 2.92 -9.19
C VAL A 145 -2.24 2.11 -9.79
N VAL A 146 -2.77 2.56 -10.94
CA VAL A 146 -3.91 1.91 -11.62
C VAL A 146 -3.68 0.42 -11.90
N PRO A 147 -2.51 -0.03 -12.39
CA PRO A 147 -2.29 -1.45 -12.66
C PRO A 147 -2.32 -2.30 -11.39
N LYS A 148 -1.88 -1.75 -10.25
CA LYS A 148 -1.91 -2.46 -8.95
C LYS A 148 -3.34 -2.61 -8.43
N ILE A 149 -4.17 -1.58 -8.58
CA ILE A 149 -5.59 -1.63 -8.23
C ILE A 149 -6.31 -2.62 -9.15
N ASN A 150 -6.16 -2.50 -10.46
CA ASN A 150 -6.78 -3.44 -11.42
C ASN A 150 -6.36 -4.88 -11.17
N GLU A 151 -5.09 -5.10 -10.82
CA GLU A 151 -4.61 -6.44 -10.49
C GLU A 151 -5.23 -6.99 -9.21
N CYS A 152 -5.47 -6.15 -8.21
CA CYS A 152 -6.14 -6.56 -6.98
C CYS A 152 -7.62 -6.87 -7.18
N LEU A 153 -8.30 -6.16 -8.09
CA LEU A 153 -9.68 -6.40 -8.48
C LEU A 153 -9.83 -7.66 -9.36
N ARG A 154 -8.76 -8.06 -10.05
CA ARG A 154 -8.75 -9.21 -10.97
C ARG A 154 -8.30 -10.52 -10.33
N ARG A 155 -7.36 -10.53 -9.38
CA ARG A 155 -6.83 -11.76 -8.77
C ARG A 155 -7.65 -12.22 -7.55
N ASN A 156 -7.70 -13.53 -7.32
CA ASN A 156 -8.18 -14.09 -6.06
C ASN A 156 -7.27 -13.66 -4.91
N ASP A 157 -7.87 -13.18 -3.82
CA ASP A 157 -7.10 -12.77 -2.66
C ASP A 157 -6.55 -14.00 -1.92
N LYS A 158 -5.29 -14.34 -2.19
CA LYS A 158 -4.59 -15.40 -1.46
C LYS A 158 -4.29 -15.02 -0.01
N ARG A 159 -4.47 -13.75 0.42
CA ARG A 159 -4.24 -13.35 1.82
C ARG A 159 -5.31 -13.88 2.77
N LEU A 160 -6.55 -14.10 2.32
CA LEU A 160 -7.57 -14.73 3.18
C LEU A 160 -7.15 -16.13 3.63
N LYS A 161 -6.43 -16.88 2.79
CA LYS A 161 -5.95 -18.24 3.14
C LYS A 161 -4.92 -18.27 4.28
N ARG A 162 -4.34 -17.14 4.68
CA ARG A 162 -3.34 -17.08 5.77
C ARG A 162 -3.92 -16.70 7.14
N LYS A 163 -5.21 -16.36 7.23
CA LYS A 163 -5.85 -16.02 8.52
C LYS A 163 -6.63 -17.18 9.17
N SER A 164 -6.74 -18.33 8.50
CA SER A 164 -7.51 -19.48 9.00
C SER A 164 -6.69 -20.57 9.73
N ILE A 165 -5.43 -20.31 10.10
CA ILE A 165 -4.64 -21.18 10.99
C ILE A 165 -4.08 -20.31 12.12
N VAL A 166 -4.89 -20.00 13.13
CA VAL A 166 -4.49 -19.85 14.56
C VAL A 166 -5.76 -19.96 15.44
N ILE A 167 -6.52 -21.05 15.31
CA ILE A 167 -7.37 -21.55 16.41
C ILE A 167 -7.30 -23.07 16.35
N LEU A 168 -6.13 -23.61 16.68
CA LEU A 168 -6.04 -24.96 17.23
C LEU A 168 -5.46 -24.78 18.63
N GLN A 169 -6.37 -24.55 19.58
CA GLN A 169 -6.44 -25.32 20.80
C GLN A 169 -5.08 -25.57 21.47
N LEU A 170 -4.52 -24.56 22.15
CA LEU A 170 -3.80 -24.84 23.39
C LEU A 170 -4.81 -24.67 24.52
N THR A 171 -5.43 -25.79 24.88
CA THR A 171 -6.06 -25.97 26.18
C THR A 171 -5.10 -25.53 27.27
N GLU A 172 -5.63 -24.77 28.22
CA GLU A 172 -5.00 -24.41 29.49
C GLU A 172 -4.35 -25.65 30.13
N CYS A 173 -3.02 -25.67 30.21
CA CYS A 173 -2.33 -26.53 31.15
C CYS A 173 -2.41 -25.81 32.50
N HIS A 174 -3.34 -26.24 33.36
CA HIS A 174 -3.32 -25.89 34.77
C HIS A 174 -2.02 -26.45 35.38
N ASP A 175 -1.28 -25.57 36.07
CA ASP A 175 -0.16 -25.93 36.95
C ASP A 175 -0.71 -26.66 38.19
N ASP A 176 -0.99 -27.95 38.06
CA ASP A 176 -1.24 -28.80 39.22
C ASP A 176 0.07 -29.41 39.72
N VAL A 177 0.57 -28.75 40.76
CA VAL A 177 1.59 -29.16 41.72
C VAL A 177 1.42 -30.62 42.12
N PHE A 178 2.36 -31.49 41.73
CA PHE A 178 2.53 -32.78 42.38
C PHE A 178 3.70 -32.73 43.37
N TYR A 179 3.32 -32.92 44.63
CA TYR A 179 4.16 -33.02 45.80
C TYR A 179 5.26 -34.08 45.62
N PHE A 180 6.51 -33.70 45.93
CA PHE A 180 7.53 -34.65 46.34
C PHE A 180 7.13 -35.22 47.71
N VAL A 181 7.04 -36.54 47.81
CA VAL A 181 7.01 -37.25 49.09
C VAL A 181 8.38 -37.90 49.27
N ASP A 182 8.95 -37.68 50.47
CA ASP A 182 10.28 -38.10 50.94
C ASP A 182 10.64 -39.57 50.66
#